data_AF-A0A845C137-F1
#
_entry.id   AF-A0A845C137-F1
#
_cell.length_a   1.000
_cell.length_b   1.000
_cell.length_c   1.000
_cell.angle_alpha   90.00
_cell.angle_beta   90.00
_cell.angle_gamma   90.00
#
_symmetry.space_group_name_H-M   'P 1'
#
loop_
_entity.id
_entity.type
_entity.pdbx_description
1 polymer ?
#
loop_
_entity_poly.entity_id
_entity_poly.type
_entity_poly.pdbx_seq_one_letter_code
_entity_poly.pdbx_strand_id
1 'polypeptide(L)'
;MTTAAPIHPGKHLVEIMNELGTTQYRLAKTMKVPPIRIHDIVHCRRSITADTALCLGQALGMTPDFWLNLQRMYDLDLARTTTNISTIEPLVEVSV
;
A
#
# COMPACT_ATOMS: atom_id res chain seq x y z
N MET A 1 -18.77 -5.54 12.66
CA MET A 1 -18.06 -4.52 11.87
C MET A 1 -18.01 -5.05 10.45
N THR A 2 -18.60 -4.34 9.48
CA THR A 2 -18.66 -4.80 8.08
C THR A 2 -17.23 -4.92 7.54
N THR A 3 -16.73 -6.14 7.36
CA THR A 3 -15.39 -6.38 6.83
C THR A 3 -15.41 -6.03 5.34
N ALA A 4 -15.14 -4.75 5.03
CA ALA A 4 -14.91 -4.32 3.66
C ALA A 4 -13.71 -5.09 3.09
N ALA A 5 -13.77 -5.42 1.80
CA ALA A 5 -12.67 -6.14 1.15
C ALA A 5 -11.34 -5.37 1.28
N PRO A 6 -10.19 -6.06 1.46
CA PRO A 6 -8.90 -5.39 1.57
C PRO A 6 -8.63 -4.49 0.35
N ILE A 7 -8.31 -3.22 0.58
CA ILE A 7 -8.05 -2.25 -0.48
C ILE A 7 -6.54 -2.16 -0.72
N HIS A 8 -6.09 -2.59 -1.90
CA HIS A 8 -4.68 -2.50 -2.26
C HIS A 8 -4.26 -1.02 -2.41
N PRO A 9 -3.09 -0.60 -1.90
CA PRO A 9 -2.64 0.80 -1.94
C PRO A 9 -2.54 1.38 -3.37
N GLY A 10 -2.35 0.53 -4.36
CA GLY A 10 -2.43 0.89 -5.77
C GLY A 10 -3.75 1.56 -6.19
N LYS A 11 -4.87 1.24 -5.54
CA LYS A 11 -6.16 1.92 -5.79
C LYS A 11 -6.14 3.36 -5.32
N HIS A 12 -5.63 3.60 -4.10
CA HIS A 12 -5.42 4.95 -3.59
C HIS A 12 -4.43 5.76 -4.45
N LEU A 13 -3.38 5.11 -4.97
CA LEU A 13 -2.47 5.78 -5.90
C LEU A 13 -3.19 6.24 -7.18
N VAL A 14 -4.11 5.45 -7.73
CA VAL A 14 -4.91 5.86 -8.90
C VAL A 14 -5.79 7.07 -8.58
N GLU A 15 -6.47 7.07 -7.44
CA GLU A 15 -7.31 8.19 -6.99
C GLU A 15 -6.50 9.48 -6.91
N ILE A 16 -5.37 9.44 -6.19
CA ILE A 16 -4.45 10.57 -6.04
C ILE A 16 -3.91 11.04 -7.40
N MET A 17 -3.57 10.10 -8.30
CA MET A 17 -3.10 10.47 -9.63
C MET A 17 -4.17 11.18 -10.47
N ASN A 18 -5.43 10.73 -10.36
CA ASN A 18 -6.55 11.36 -11.05
C ASN A 18 -6.82 12.76 -10.50
N GLU A 19 -6.81 12.94 -9.18
CA GLU A 19 -6.96 14.24 -8.52
C GLU A 19 -5.87 15.24 -8.94
N LEU A 20 -4.62 14.77 -9.08
CA LEU A 20 -3.48 15.58 -9.52
C LEU A 20 -3.39 15.75 -11.04
N GLY A 21 -4.28 15.12 -11.82
CA GLY A 21 -4.23 15.16 -13.29
C GLY A 21 -2.91 14.66 -13.88
N THR A 22 -2.29 13.64 -13.25
CA THR A 22 -0.99 13.09 -13.66
C THR A 22 -1.12 11.68 -14.26
N THR A 23 -0.16 11.30 -15.10
CA THR A 23 -0.13 9.98 -15.75
C THR A 23 0.87 9.04 -15.06
N GLN A 24 0.70 7.73 -15.24
CA GLN A 24 1.65 6.73 -14.73
C GLN A 24 3.06 6.98 -15.27
N TYR A 25 3.15 7.35 -16.55
CA TYR A 25 4.41 7.69 -17.19
C TYR A 25 5.06 8.93 -16.56
N ARG A 26 4.30 10.00 -16.34
CA ARG A 26 4.82 11.23 -15.70
C ARG A 26 5.30 10.94 -14.29
N LEU A 27 4.52 10.20 -13.50
CA LEU A 27 4.91 9.81 -12.14
C LEU A 27 6.19 8.96 -12.14
N ALA A 28 6.27 7.94 -12.99
CA ALA A 28 7.45 7.09 -13.12
C ALA A 28 8.70 7.90 -13.49
N LYS A 29 8.57 8.83 -14.44
CA LYS A 29 9.64 9.74 -14.85
C LYS A 29 10.09 10.64 -13.69
N THR A 30 9.17 11.23 -12.94
CA THR A 30 9.46 12.06 -11.76
C THR A 30 10.19 11.26 -10.68
N MET A 31 9.75 10.03 -10.42
CA MET A 31 10.38 9.11 -9.46
C MET A 31 11.69 8.50 -9.96
N LYS A 32 12.06 8.70 -11.23
CA LYS A 32 13.23 8.07 -11.90
C LYS A 32 13.19 6.54 -11.83
N VAL A 33 12.00 5.95 -11.98
CA VAL A 33 11.78 4.49 -11.98
C VAL A 33 11.22 4.02 -13.31
N PRO A 34 11.38 2.73 -13.67
CA PRO A 34 10.72 2.16 -14.85
C PRO A 34 9.19 2.33 -14.78
N PRO A 35 8.50 2.73 -15.87
CA PRO A 35 7.03 2.87 -15.90
C PRO A 35 6.27 1.63 -15.46
N ILE A 36 6.82 0.44 -15.75
CA ILE A 36 6.24 -0.84 -15.33
C ILE A 36 6.06 -0.93 -13.81
N ARG A 37 6.92 -0.27 -13.02
CA ARG A 37 6.81 -0.25 -11.55
C ARG A 37 5.49 0.39 -11.12
N ILE A 38 5.15 1.55 -11.69
CA ILE A 38 3.90 2.27 -11.37
C ILE A 38 2.71 1.49 -11.92
N HIS A 39 2.81 0.98 -13.15
CA HIS A 39 1.79 0.14 -13.77
C HIS A 39 1.43 -1.07 -12.89
N ASP A 40 2.40 -1.81 -12.37
CA ASP A 40 2.13 -2.98 -11.55
C ASP A 40 1.49 -2.60 -10.21
N ILE A 41 1.90 -1.47 -9.61
CA ILE A 41 1.33 -0.99 -8.35
C ILE A 41 -0.14 -0.65 -8.54
N VAL A 42 -0.49 0.17 -9.54
CA VAL A 42 -1.88 0.60 -9.77
C VAL A 42 -2.80 -0.55 -10.20
N HIS A 43 -2.24 -1.59 -10.82
CA HIS A 43 -2.96 -2.83 -11.15
C HIS A 43 -2.92 -3.88 -10.03
N CYS A 44 -2.45 -3.53 -8.84
CA CYS A 44 -2.44 -4.41 -7.66
C CYS A 44 -1.60 -5.69 -7.86
N ARG A 45 -0.57 -5.62 -8.69
CA ARG A 45 0.37 -6.72 -8.98
C ARG A 45 1.69 -6.59 -8.24
N ARG A 46 1.91 -5.45 -7.58
CA ARG A 46 3.13 -5.11 -6.85
C ARG A 46 2.80 -4.30 -5.61
N SER A 47 3.38 -4.72 -4.48
CA SER A 47 3.34 -3.98 -3.23
C SER A 47 4.18 -2.71 -3.26
N ILE A 48 3.81 -1.73 -2.44
CA ILE A 48 4.64 -0.56 -2.18
C ILE A 48 5.72 -0.93 -1.16
N THR A 49 6.98 -0.89 -1.58
CA THR A 49 8.16 -1.08 -0.71
C THR A 49 8.59 0.24 -0.06
N ALA A 50 9.48 0.19 0.93
CA ALA A 50 10.05 1.39 1.56
C ALA A 50 10.74 2.33 0.55
N ASP A 51 11.53 1.79 -0.39
CA ASP A 51 12.14 2.55 -1.50
C ASP A 51 11.05 3.27 -2.33
N THR A 52 9.99 2.55 -2.68
CA THR A 52 8.88 3.11 -3.46
C THR A 52 8.14 4.19 -2.68
N ALA A 53 7.92 3.98 -1.38
CA ALA A 53 7.25 4.94 -0.50
C ALA A 53 8.05 6.24 -0.35
N LEU A 54 9.39 6.16 -0.24
CA LEU A 54 10.26 7.34 -0.25
C LEU A 54 10.12 8.13 -1.56
N CYS A 55 10.17 7.44 -2.70
CA CYS A 55 10.00 8.07 -4.01
C CYS A 55 8.61 8.69 -4.19
N LEU A 56 7.54 7.98 -3.79
CA LEU A 56 6.16 8.47 -3.87
C LEU A 56 5.96 9.68 -2.96
N GLY A 57 6.47 9.62 -1.72
CA GLY A 57 6.36 10.73 -0.79
C GLY A 57 7.00 12.00 -1.33
N GLN A 58 8.22 11.89 -1.87
CA GLN A 58 8.90 13.02 -2.50
C GLN A 58 8.19 13.51 -3.78
N ALA A 59 7.64 12.61 -4.61
CA ALA A 59 7.02 12.97 -5.89
C ALA A 59 5.61 13.56 -5.74
N LEU A 60 4.87 13.18 -4.69
CA LEU A 60 3.47 13.53 -4.49
C LEU A 60 3.23 14.44 -3.28
N GLY A 61 4.28 14.83 -2.55
CA GLY A 61 4.18 15.72 -1.40
C GLY A 61 3.51 15.08 -0.18
N MET A 62 3.64 13.76 -0.03
CA MET A 62 3.08 12.99 1.09
C MET A 62 4.22 12.36 1.90
N THR A 63 3.94 11.90 3.12
CA THR A 63 4.97 11.18 3.88
C THR A 63 5.17 9.76 3.33
N PRO A 64 6.39 9.20 3.39
CA PRO A 64 6.60 7.78 3.07
C PRO A 64 5.75 6.85 3.93
N ASP A 65 5.56 7.20 5.21
CA ASP A 65 4.71 6.45 6.15
C ASP A 65 3.25 6.35 5.71
N PHE A 66 2.70 7.39 5.06
CA PHE A 66 1.35 7.31 4.50
C PHE A 66 1.22 6.09 3.58
N TRP A 67 2.16 5.93 2.65
CA TRP A 67 2.15 4.83 1.68
C TRP A 67 2.41 3.47 2.33
N LEU A 68 3.35 3.39 3.27
CA LEU A 68 3.63 2.14 3.99
C LEU A 68 2.48 1.73 4.91
N ASN A 69 1.75 2.68 5.48
CA ASN A 69 0.59 2.39 6.30
C ASN A 69 -0.53 1.77 5.45
N LEU A 70 -0.78 2.28 4.23
CA LEU A 70 -1.75 1.68 3.31
C LEU A 70 -1.36 0.24 2.94
N GLN A 71 -0.09 -0.01 2.63
CA GLN A 71 0.40 -1.36 2.36
C GLN A 71 0.24 -2.27 3.57
N ARG A 72 0.62 -1.81 4.77
CA ARG A 72 0.50 -2.56 6.02
C ARG A 72 -0.95 -2.95 6.31
N MET A 73 -1.87 -2.00 6.16
CA MET A 73 -3.30 -2.25 6.37
C MET A 73 -3.81 -3.32 5.40
N TYR A 74 -3.51 -3.18 4.10
CA TYR A 74 -3.86 -4.17 3.09
C TYR A 74 -3.31 -5.56 3.41
N ASP A 75 -2.01 -5.66 3.75
CA ASP A 75 -1.35 -6.92 4.04
C ASP A 75 -1.94 -7.61 5.28
N LEU A 76 -2.23 -6.84 6.33
CA LEU A 76 -2.88 -7.37 7.54
C LEU A 76 -4.31 -7.84 7.27
N ASP A 77 -5.09 -7.07 6.50
CA ASP A 77 -6.45 -7.45 6.15
C ASP A 77 -6.48 -8.70 5.27
N LEU A 78 -5.56 -8.83 4.31
CA LEU A 78 -5.40 -10.04 3.54
C LEU A 78 -4.97 -11.23 4.42
N ALA A 79 -3.99 -11.03 5.30
CA ALA A 79 -3.52 -12.07 6.21
C ALA A 79 -4.61 -12.56 7.16
N ARG A 80 -5.49 -11.67 7.65
CA ARG A 80 -6.65 -12.04 8.48
C ARG A 80 -7.61 -13.00 7.77
N THR A 81 -7.70 -12.97 6.44
CA THR A 81 -8.58 -13.88 5.69
C THR A 81 -7.99 -15.26 5.45
N THR A 82 -6.67 -15.41 5.53
CA THR A 82 -5.96 -16.64 5.14
C THR A 82 -5.26 -17.32 6.31
N THR A 83 -4.90 -16.56 7.35
CA THR A 83 -4.13 -17.06 8.48
C THR A 83 -5.07 -17.57 9.56
N ASN A 84 -4.98 -18.87 9.86
CA ASN A 84 -5.67 -19.43 11.01
C ASN A 84 -4.86 -19.18 12.29
N ILE A 85 -5.34 -18.26 13.12
CA ILE A 85 -4.73 -17.92 14.41
C ILE A 85 -5.42 -18.59 15.62
N SER A 86 -6.47 -19.39 15.39
CA SER A 86 -7.29 -19.97 16.47
C SER A 86 -6.54 -20.98 17.35
N THR A 87 -5.41 -21.51 16.87
CA THR A 87 -4.59 -22.49 17.60
C THR A 87 -3.40 -21.85 18.32
N ILE A 88 -3.29 -20.51 18.31
CA ILE A 88 -2.14 -19.80 18.88
C ILE A 88 -2.51 -19.32 20.29
N GLU A 89 -1.78 -19.80 21.29
CA GLU A 89 -1.92 -19.36 22.68
C GLU A 89 -0.96 -18.17 22.97
N PRO A 90 -1.43 -17.10 23.64
CA PRO A 90 -0.57 -15.99 24.04
C PRO A 90 0.50 -16.43 25.06
N LEU A 91 1.75 -15.96 24.87
CA LEU A 91 2.86 -16.25 25.79
C LEU A 91 2.75 -15.51 27.13
N VAL A 92 2.00 -14.42 27.18
CA VAL A 92 1.77 -13.62 28.37
C VAL A 92 0.29 -13.31 28.41
N GLU A 93 -0.36 -13.60 29.53
CA GLU A 93 -1.72 -13.11 29.77
C GLU A 93 -1.67 -11.59 29.82
N VAL A 94 -2.39 -10.94 28.91
CA VAL A 94 -2.60 -9.51 28.99
C VAL A 94 -3.49 -9.29 30.21
N SER A 95 -2.89 -8.97 31.35
CA SER A 95 -3.61 -8.43 32.50
C SER A 95 -4.13 -7.06 32.09
N VAL A 96 -5.39 -7.00 31.65
CA VAL A 96 -6.12 -5.74 31.44
C VAL A 96 -6.78 -5.34 32.76
#